data_AF-A0A2M7ADE6-F1
#
_entry.id   AF-A0A2M7ADE6-F1
#
_cell.length_a   1.000
_cell.length_b   1.000
_cell.length_c   1.000
_cell.angle_alpha   90.00
_cell.angle_beta   90.00
_cell.angle_gamma   90.00
#
_symmetry.space_group_name_H-M   'P 1'
#
loop_
_entity.id
_entity.type
_entity.pdbx_description
1 polymer ?
#
loop_
_entity_poly.entity_id
_entity_poly.type
_entity_poly.pdbx_seq_one_letter_code
_entity_poly.pdbx_strand_id
1 'polypeptide(L)'
;MLPDKSGHFGEFGGQYVPETLMYPLQELIDEYARARRDPAFRAELRELLADYAGRPTPLYFARSLTARLGGAKIYLKREDLLHTGAHKLNNTLGQALLAKRMKKPRVIAETGAGQHGVATATAAALFRFECEVYMGEEDTVRQALNVFRMELLGARVVTVTAGSRTLKDAMNEAFRDWVTNVRHTHYIIGSVAGAHPYPMMVRDFQSIIGKEARRQILKKEARLPDVLVACVGGGSNAMGLFYPFVRDEGTKMIGVEAAGHGLNSGAHAATLVKGSKGVLHGALSYLLQDKDGQILPTHSISAGLDYPGVGPEHSFLKETGRAMYVGISDKEAMRGFSLLCETEGIIPALESAHAVAYAAKLAPKMSKDQIMVVNLSGRGDKDVDTVRKVLGK
;
A
#
# COMPACT_ATOMS: atom_id res chain seq x y z
N MET A 1 22.78 -4.57 -5.18
CA MET A 1 21.49 -3.83 -5.25
C MET A 1 20.41 -4.85 -4.94
N LEU A 2 19.43 -4.54 -4.09
CA LEU A 2 18.34 -5.48 -3.76
C LEU A 2 17.09 -5.17 -4.61
N PRO A 3 16.32 -6.19 -5.03
CA PRO A 3 16.61 -7.62 -4.87
C PRO A 3 17.76 -8.09 -5.76
N ASP A 4 18.23 -9.33 -5.56
CA ASP A 4 19.15 -9.98 -6.50
C ASP A 4 18.48 -10.29 -7.86
N LYS A 5 19.23 -10.91 -8.79
CA LYS A 5 18.72 -11.23 -10.13
C LYS A 5 17.54 -12.19 -10.14
N SER A 6 17.39 -13.00 -9.09
CA SER A 6 16.28 -13.95 -8.91
C SER A 6 15.11 -13.35 -8.13
N GLY A 7 15.20 -12.07 -7.77
CA GLY A 7 14.13 -11.38 -7.08
C GLY A 7 14.12 -11.56 -5.56
N HIS A 8 15.23 -11.99 -4.96
CA HIS A 8 15.33 -12.16 -3.52
C HIS A 8 15.93 -10.94 -2.78
N PHE A 9 15.30 -10.56 -1.68
CA PHE A 9 15.76 -9.62 -0.66
C PHE A 9 16.28 -10.43 0.53
N GLY A 10 17.56 -10.77 0.52
CA GLY A 10 18.05 -11.82 1.42
C GLY A 10 17.40 -13.15 1.03
N GLU A 11 16.67 -13.78 1.94
CA GLU A 11 15.88 -15.00 1.64
C GLU A 11 14.47 -14.71 1.09
N PHE A 12 13.94 -13.50 1.26
CA PHE A 12 12.54 -13.21 0.93
C PHE A 12 12.34 -12.82 -0.52
N GLY A 13 11.15 -13.03 -1.09
CA GLY A 13 10.82 -12.67 -2.47
C GLY A 13 10.78 -13.91 -3.37
N GLY A 14 11.45 -13.84 -4.50
CA GLY A 14 11.48 -14.91 -5.50
C GLY A 14 10.24 -14.95 -6.41
N GLN A 15 10.06 -16.09 -7.10
CA GLN A 15 8.99 -16.34 -8.06
C GLN A 15 8.33 -17.69 -7.78
N TYR A 16 7.51 -17.75 -6.74
CA TYR A 16 6.79 -18.95 -6.33
C TYR A 16 5.43 -19.05 -7.01
N VAL A 17 5.43 -19.16 -8.33
CA VAL A 17 4.22 -19.21 -9.18
C VAL A 17 4.20 -20.49 -10.03
N PRO A 18 3.03 -20.89 -10.56
CA PRO A 18 2.98 -21.96 -11.54
C PRO A 18 3.81 -21.63 -12.80
N GLU A 19 4.36 -22.66 -13.44
CA GLU A 19 5.18 -22.53 -14.65
C GLU A 19 4.48 -21.73 -15.77
N THR A 20 3.15 -21.82 -15.86
CA THR A 20 2.33 -21.08 -16.81
C THR A 20 2.46 -19.55 -16.68
N LEU A 21 2.87 -19.04 -15.52
CA LEU A 21 3.10 -17.61 -15.29
C LEU A 21 4.57 -17.19 -15.47
N MET A 22 5.50 -18.11 -15.68
CA MET A 22 6.92 -17.76 -15.81
C MET A 22 7.17 -16.93 -17.08
N TYR A 23 6.55 -17.27 -18.21
CA TYR A 23 6.66 -16.50 -19.44
C TYR A 23 6.16 -15.04 -19.30
N PRO A 24 4.91 -14.76 -18.87
CA PRO A 24 4.46 -13.37 -18.71
C PRO A 24 5.23 -12.60 -17.63
N LEU A 25 5.71 -13.28 -16.58
CA LEU A 25 6.59 -12.64 -15.60
C LEU A 25 7.93 -12.24 -16.22
N GLN A 26 8.54 -13.11 -17.03
CA GLN A 26 9.79 -12.80 -17.71
C GLN A 26 9.62 -11.62 -18.69
N GLU A 27 8.52 -11.61 -19.45
CA GLU A 27 8.15 -10.49 -20.33
C GLU A 27 8.08 -9.17 -19.54
N LEU A 28 7.46 -9.19 -18.35
CA LEU A 28 7.36 -8.04 -17.47
C LEU A 28 8.72 -7.64 -16.86
N ILE A 29 9.55 -8.59 -16.45
CA ILE A 29 10.91 -8.34 -15.93
C ILE A 29 11.73 -7.60 -16.97
N ASP A 30 11.75 -8.11 -18.20
CA ASP A 30 12.54 -7.56 -19.28
C ASP A 30 12.03 -6.17 -19.70
N GLU A 31 10.71 -6.00 -19.82
CA GLU A 31 10.15 -4.70 -20.18
C GLU A 31 10.35 -3.67 -19.07
N TYR A 32 10.14 -4.04 -17.80
CA TYR A 32 10.40 -3.12 -16.70
C TYR A 32 11.88 -2.72 -16.63
N ALA A 33 12.80 -3.66 -16.86
CA ALA A 33 14.24 -3.39 -16.88
C ALA A 33 14.66 -2.45 -18.01
N ARG A 34 13.97 -2.48 -19.17
CA ARG A 34 14.11 -1.50 -20.27
C ARG A 34 13.49 -0.16 -19.91
N ALA A 35 12.21 -0.14 -19.54
CA ALA A 35 11.44 1.06 -19.25
C ALA A 35 12.07 1.93 -18.15
N ARG A 36 12.59 1.33 -17.07
CA ARG A 36 13.23 2.10 -15.98
C ARG A 36 14.51 2.84 -16.40
N ARG A 37 15.15 2.42 -17.51
CA ARG A 37 16.34 3.05 -18.09
C ARG A 37 16.00 4.00 -19.23
N ASP A 38 14.82 3.88 -19.80
CA ASP A 38 14.32 4.70 -20.91
C ASP A 38 13.96 6.13 -20.44
N PRO A 39 14.65 7.17 -20.93
CA PRO A 39 14.32 8.56 -20.60
C PRO A 39 12.89 8.96 -21.00
N ALA A 40 12.36 8.41 -22.10
CA ALA A 40 11.02 8.73 -22.59
C ALA A 40 9.94 8.20 -21.64
N PHE A 41 10.05 6.94 -21.20
CA PHE A 41 9.16 6.37 -20.19
C PHE A 41 9.17 7.18 -18.90
N ARG A 42 10.36 7.57 -18.44
CA ARG A 42 10.52 8.38 -17.21
C ARG A 42 9.98 9.80 -17.37
N ALA A 43 10.00 10.36 -18.56
CA ALA A 43 9.42 11.66 -18.86
C ALA A 43 7.88 11.58 -18.86
N GLU A 44 7.30 10.63 -19.60
CA GLU A 44 5.84 10.40 -19.66
C GLU A 44 5.28 10.08 -18.27
N LEU A 45 5.91 9.21 -17.50
CA LEU A 45 5.48 8.94 -16.12
C LEU A 45 5.58 10.19 -15.23
N ARG A 46 6.59 11.03 -15.40
CA ARG A 46 6.74 12.26 -14.61
C ARG A 46 5.65 13.27 -14.96
N GLU A 47 5.34 13.43 -16.24
CA GLU A 47 4.27 14.28 -16.74
C GLU A 47 2.92 13.83 -16.17
N LEU A 48 2.60 12.53 -16.27
CA LEU A 48 1.39 11.96 -15.67
C LEU A 48 1.32 12.19 -14.16
N LEU A 49 2.43 11.99 -13.44
CA LEU A 49 2.45 12.24 -12.00
C LEU A 49 2.27 13.72 -11.67
N ALA A 50 2.82 14.63 -12.46
CA ALA A 50 2.71 16.07 -12.21
C ALA A 50 1.32 16.60 -12.59
N ASP A 51 0.94 16.43 -13.85
CA ASP A 51 -0.18 17.15 -14.47
C ASP A 51 -1.52 16.44 -14.26
N TYR A 52 -1.50 15.10 -14.18
CA TYR A 52 -2.71 14.30 -13.98
C TYR A 52 -2.90 13.89 -12.51
N ALA A 53 -1.85 13.35 -11.87
CA ALA A 53 -1.98 12.88 -10.49
C ALA A 53 -1.89 14.01 -9.43
N GLY A 54 -1.28 15.15 -9.76
CA GLY A 54 -1.14 16.31 -8.87
C GLY A 54 0.10 16.28 -7.97
N ARG A 55 1.20 15.64 -8.39
CA ARG A 55 2.47 15.62 -7.64
C ARG A 55 3.28 16.91 -7.85
N PRO A 56 4.09 17.35 -6.87
CA PRO A 56 4.34 16.70 -5.58
C PRO A 56 3.22 16.93 -4.56
N THR A 57 2.91 15.91 -3.77
CA THR A 57 1.97 16.07 -2.65
C THR A 57 2.64 16.87 -1.51
N PRO A 58 1.91 17.70 -0.75
CA PRO A 58 2.49 18.49 0.34
C PRO A 58 3.10 17.65 1.48
N LEU A 59 4.08 18.24 2.17
CA LEU A 59 4.51 17.82 3.51
C LEU A 59 4.03 18.87 4.52
N TYR A 60 2.96 18.54 5.23
CA TYR A 60 2.21 19.47 6.08
C TYR A 60 2.69 19.37 7.54
N PHE A 61 3.00 20.50 8.18
CA PHE A 61 3.34 20.52 9.61
C PHE A 61 2.05 20.59 10.43
N ALA A 62 1.70 19.49 11.11
CA ALA A 62 0.47 19.37 11.89
C ALA A 62 0.64 20.03 13.25
N ARG A 63 0.49 21.36 13.28
CA ARG A 63 0.78 22.21 14.46
C ARG A 63 -0.14 21.88 15.63
N SER A 64 -1.43 21.73 15.38
CA SER A 64 -2.42 21.49 16.42
C SER A 64 -2.25 20.09 17.03
N LEU A 65 -1.98 19.10 16.19
CA LEU A 65 -1.67 17.73 16.61
C LEU A 65 -0.36 17.68 17.42
N THR A 66 0.68 18.35 16.94
CA THR A 66 1.97 18.48 17.66
C THR A 66 1.77 19.12 19.03
N ALA A 67 1.04 20.24 19.09
CA ALA A 67 0.74 20.94 20.34
C ALA A 67 -0.09 20.07 21.30
N ARG A 68 -1.09 19.34 20.78
CA ARG A 68 -1.95 18.44 21.56
C ARG A 68 -1.17 17.30 22.20
N LEU A 69 -0.16 16.75 21.50
CA LEU A 69 0.61 15.59 21.96
C LEU A 69 1.84 15.97 22.80
N GLY A 70 2.34 17.21 22.70
CA GLY A 70 3.33 17.76 23.63
C GLY A 70 4.78 17.29 23.45
N GLY A 71 5.11 16.62 22.35
CA GLY A 71 6.45 16.07 22.06
C GLY A 71 6.96 16.42 20.65
N ALA A 72 7.39 15.42 19.88
CA ALA A 72 8.00 15.61 18.55
C ALA A 72 7.16 16.46 17.58
N LYS A 73 7.84 17.16 16.66
CA LYS A 73 7.23 17.83 15.51
C LYS A 73 6.65 16.80 14.55
N ILE A 74 5.34 16.86 14.28
CA ILE A 74 4.66 15.90 13.41
C ILE A 74 4.41 16.51 12.02
N TYR A 75 4.95 15.87 11.00
CA TYR A 75 4.72 16.17 9.60
C TYR A 75 3.88 15.09 8.94
N LEU A 76 2.86 15.48 8.18
CA LEU A 76 2.02 14.58 7.40
C LEU A 76 2.43 14.64 5.92
N LYS A 77 2.82 13.51 5.35
CA LYS A 77 3.01 13.37 3.90
C LYS A 77 1.64 13.11 3.26
N ARG A 78 1.13 14.10 2.52
CA ARG A 78 -0.29 14.22 2.13
C ARG A 78 -0.67 13.43 0.88
N GLU A 79 -0.50 12.10 0.89
CA GLU A 79 -0.93 11.24 -0.22
C GLU A 79 -2.47 11.16 -0.37
N ASP A 80 -3.21 11.59 0.65
CA ASP A 80 -4.66 11.80 0.63
C ASP A 80 -5.12 12.84 -0.42
N LEU A 81 -4.23 13.77 -0.80
CA LEU A 81 -4.50 14.80 -1.81
C LEU A 81 -4.15 14.39 -3.23
N LEU A 82 -3.54 13.21 -3.43
CA LEU A 82 -3.27 12.69 -4.76
C LEU A 82 -4.60 12.46 -5.49
N HIS A 83 -4.63 12.60 -6.82
CA HIS A 83 -5.80 12.21 -7.60
C HIS A 83 -6.22 10.76 -7.27
N THR A 84 -7.52 10.48 -7.38
CA THR A 84 -8.25 9.32 -6.81
C THR A 84 -8.33 9.24 -5.28
N GLY A 85 -7.43 9.89 -4.54
CA GLY A 85 -7.47 10.07 -3.08
C GLY A 85 -6.55 9.18 -2.26
N ALA A 86 -5.59 8.51 -2.89
CA ALA A 86 -4.61 7.66 -2.21
C ALA A 86 -3.34 7.47 -3.03
N HIS A 87 -2.25 7.06 -2.36
CA HIS A 87 -0.95 6.72 -2.95
C HIS A 87 -1.01 5.67 -4.09
N LYS A 88 -2.11 4.92 -4.24
CA LYS A 88 -2.24 3.82 -5.21
C LYS A 88 -2.07 4.29 -6.66
N LEU A 89 -2.46 5.52 -6.98
CA LEU A 89 -2.36 6.06 -8.33
C LEU A 89 -0.91 6.14 -8.85
N ASN A 90 0.07 6.34 -7.97
CA ASN A 90 1.49 6.32 -8.35
C ASN A 90 1.87 5.01 -9.05
N ASN A 91 1.41 3.90 -8.48
CA ASN A 91 1.69 2.56 -8.95
C ASN A 91 0.88 2.22 -10.21
N THR A 92 -0.42 2.53 -10.21
CA THR A 92 -1.29 2.17 -11.34
C THR A 92 -0.92 2.93 -12.61
N LEU A 93 -0.53 4.20 -12.53
CA LEU A 93 0.00 4.93 -13.70
C LEU A 93 1.29 4.29 -14.24
N GLY A 94 2.22 3.92 -13.36
CA GLY A 94 3.46 3.25 -13.74
C GLY A 94 3.22 1.91 -14.44
N GLN A 95 2.37 1.07 -13.87
CA GLN A 95 2.04 -0.25 -14.45
C GLN A 95 1.16 -0.15 -15.71
N ALA A 96 0.20 0.77 -15.77
CA ALA A 96 -0.60 1.01 -16.97
C ALA A 96 0.28 1.49 -18.14
N LEU A 97 1.28 2.33 -17.86
CA LEU A 97 2.24 2.75 -18.87
C LEU A 97 3.13 1.58 -19.34
N LEU A 98 3.48 0.64 -18.47
CA LEU A 98 4.13 -0.61 -18.87
C LEU A 98 3.22 -1.48 -19.73
N ALA A 99 1.95 -1.64 -19.35
CA ALA A 99 0.97 -2.39 -20.13
C ALA A 99 0.84 -1.85 -21.57
N LYS A 100 0.82 -0.52 -21.72
CA LYS A 100 0.84 0.16 -23.03
C LYS A 100 2.06 -0.25 -23.86
N ARG A 101 3.25 -0.25 -23.25
CA ARG A 101 4.51 -0.63 -23.91
C ARG A 101 4.58 -2.10 -24.29
N MET A 102 4.03 -2.96 -23.42
CA MET A 102 3.86 -4.39 -23.67
C MET A 102 2.70 -4.69 -24.64
N LYS A 103 2.00 -3.67 -25.14
CA LYS A 103 0.87 -3.77 -26.07
C LYS A 103 -0.25 -4.68 -25.55
N LYS A 104 -0.49 -4.67 -24.24
CA LYS A 104 -1.59 -5.41 -23.61
C LYS A 104 -2.86 -4.55 -23.65
N PRO A 105 -3.92 -4.96 -24.38
CA PRO A 105 -5.16 -4.17 -24.48
C PRO A 105 -6.04 -4.26 -23.22
N ARG A 106 -5.83 -5.29 -22.38
CA ARG A 106 -6.62 -5.56 -21.19
C ARG A 106 -5.77 -5.49 -19.93
N VAL A 107 -6.33 -4.91 -18.88
CA VAL A 107 -5.75 -4.90 -17.54
C VAL A 107 -6.71 -5.52 -16.53
N ILE A 108 -6.14 -6.25 -15.58
CA ILE A 108 -6.89 -6.77 -14.42
C ILE A 108 -6.25 -6.32 -13.12
N ALA A 109 -7.02 -6.26 -12.05
CA ALA A 109 -6.53 -5.98 -10.71
C ALA A 109 -7.40 -6.63 -9.63
N GLU A 110 -6.85 -6.78 -8.42
CA GLU A 110 -7.58 -7.15 -7.22
C GLU A 110 -7.87 -5.93 -6.34
N THR A 111 -8.95 -5.92 -5.57
CA THR A 111 -9.14 -4.86 -4.57
C THR A 111 -9.94 -5.33 -3.35
N GLY A 112 -9.58 -4.77 -2.18
CA GLY A 112 -10.32 -4.91 -0.92
C GLY A 112 -11.08 -3.61 -0.65
N ALA A 113 -10.43 -2.61 -0.06
CA ALA A 113 -11.02 -1.28 0.17
C ALA A 113 -11.51 -0.52 -1.08
N GLY A 114 -11.31 -1.03 -2.30
CA GLY A 114 -11.71 -0.40 -3.55
C GLY A 114 -10.75 0.66 -4.10
N GLN A 115 -9.84 1.20 -3.28
CA GLN A 115 -8.93 2.28 -3.71
C GLN A 115 -7.97 1.86 -4.84
N HIS A 116 -7.43 0.63 -4.79
CA HIS A 116 -6.60 0.13 -5.89
C HIS A 116 -7.41 -0.13 -7.15
N GLY A 117 -8.63 -0.65 -7.00
CA GLY A 117 -9.57 -0.86 -8.10
C GLY A 117 -9.92 0.45 -8.80
N VAL A 118 -10.30 1.48 -8.04
CA VAL A 118 -10.57 2.82 -8.58
C VAL A 118 -9.33 3.42 -9.26
N ALA A 119 -8.15 3.30 -8.65
CA ALA A 119 -6.91 3.80 -9.25
C ALA A 119 -6.53 3.04 -10.54
N THR A 120 -6.85 1.74 -10.63
CA THR A 120 -6.62 0.92 -11.82
C THR A 120 -7.63 1.27 -12.91
N ALA A 121 -8.92 1.36 -12.58
CA ALA A 121 -9.97 1.79 -13.49
C ALA A 121 -9.70 3.20 -14.06
N THR A 122 -9.21 4.12 -13.21
CA THR A 122 -8.81 5.47 -13.63
C THR A 122 -7.67 5.43 -14.65
N ALA A 123 -6.62 4.66 -14.37
CA ALA A 123 -5.50 4.51 -15.31
C ALA A 123 -5.95 3.80 -16.59
N ALA A 124 -6.79 2.77 -16.50
CA ALA A 124 -7.33 2.05 -17.64
C ALA A 124 -8.17 2.96 -18.55
N ALA A 125 -9.05 3.79 -17.97
CA ALA A 125 -9.82 4.77 -18.73
C ALA A 125 -8.92 5.77 -19.46
N LEU A 126 -7.88 6.28 -18.78
CA LEU A 126 -6.90 7.20 -19.37
C LEU A 126 -6.16 6.59 -20.58
N PHE A 127 -5.76 5.32 -20.45
CA PHE A 127 -5.00 4.61 -21.49
C PHE A 127 -5.87 3.79 -22.46
N ARG A 128 -7.19 3.81 -22.29
CA ARG A 128 -8.19 3.08 -23.09
C ARG A 128 -7.99 1.55 -23.06
N PHE A 129 -7.70 1.01 -21.89
CA PHE A 129 -7.67 -0.44 -21.67
C PHE A 129 -9.04 -0.98 -21.30
N GLU A 130 -9.33 -2.21 -21.72
CA GLU A 130 -10.36 -3.02 -21.07
C GLU A 130 -9.94 -3.28 -19.63
N CYS A 131 -10.81 -3.03 -18.66
CA CYS A 131 -10.46 -3.12 -17.24
C CYS A 131 -11.43 -4.02 -16.49
N GLU A 132 -10.88 -4.99 -15.76
CA GLU A 132 -11.65 -5.80 -14.82
C GLU A 132 -11.02 -5.79 -13.43
N VAL A 133 -11.86 -5.61 -12.42
CA VAL A 133 -11.41 -5.55 -11.03
C VAL A 133 -12.11 -6.64 -10.22
N TYR A 134 -11.34 -7.55 -9.66
CA TYR A 134 -11.81 -8.60 -8.76
C TYR A 134 -11.93 -8.05 -7.35
N MET A 135 -13.09 -8.28 -6.72
CA MET A 135 -13.39 -7.76 -5.39
C MET A 135 -14.21 -8.78 -4.61
N GLY A 136 -13.83 -9.06 -3.36
CA GLY A 136 -14.56 -10.00 -2.51
C GLY A 136 -15.98 -9.51 -2.21
N GLU A 137 -16.95 -10.43 -2.14
CA GLU A 137 -18.37 -10.07 -1.92
C GLU A 137 -18.58 -9.20 -0.67
N GLU A 138 -17.93 -9.52 0.45
CA GLU A 138 -18.05 -8.69 1.66
C GLU A 138 -17.52 -7.27 1.43
N ASP A 139 -16.43 -7.14 0.69
CA ASP A 139 -15.83 -5.85 0.36
C ASP A 139 -16.71 -5.05 -0.62
N THR A 140 -17.35 -5.69 -1.60
CA THR A 140 -18.27 -5.02 -2.54
C THR A 140 -19.44 -4.35 -1.82
N VAL A 141 -19.98 -5.02 -0.80
CA VAL A 141 -21.09 -4.49 0.01
C VAL A 141 -20.59 -3.35 0.91
N ARG A 142 -19.45 -3.54 1.58
CA ARG A 142 -18.87 -2.55 2.49
C ARG A 142 -18.39 -1.28 1.76
N GLN A 143 -17.99 -1.40 0.50
CA GLN A 143 -17.36 -0.34 -0.29
C GLN A 143 -18.15 -0.02 -1.57
N ALA A 144 -19.49 -0.07 -1.50
CA ALA A 144 -20.38 0.17 -2.63
C ALA A 144 -20.08 1.48 -3.40
N LEU A 145 -19.66 2.54 -2.70
CA LEU A 145 -19.23 3.79 -3.33
C LEU A 145 -18.05 3.59 -4.30
N ASN A 146 -17.05 2.79 -3.92
CA ASN A 146 -15.90 2.54 -4.78
C ASN A 146 -16.24 1.56 -5.91
N VAL A 147 -17.15 0.60 -5.70
CA VAL A 147 -17.70 -0.25 -6.77
C VAL A 147 -18.32 0.63 -7.86
N PHE A 148 -19.24 1.50 -7.47
CA PHE A 148 -19.89 2.43 -8.41
C PHE A 148 -18.90 3.36 -9.11
N ARG A 149 -17.88 3.87 -8.41
CA ARG A 149 -16.81 4.67 -9.03
C ARG A 149 -16.02 3.90 -10.08
N MET A 150 -15.76 2.62 -9.87
CA MET A 150 -15.08 1.78 -10.88
C MET A 150 -15.94 1.58 -12.12
N GLU A 151 -17.23 1.32 -11.94
CA GLU A 151 -18.19 1.16 -13.04
C GLU A 151 -18.37 2.45 -13.84
N LEU A 152 -18.45 3.60 -13.17
CA LEU A 152 -18.46 4.92 -13.83
C LEU A 152 -17.22 5.19 -14.68
N LEU A 153 -16.07 4.62 -14.30
CA LEU A 153 -14.82 4.70 -15.05
C LEU A 153 -14.75 3.67 -16.20
N GLY A 154 -15.80 2.86 -16.39
CA GLY A 154 -15.88 1.85 -17.45
C GLY A 154 -15.25 0.51 -17.11
N ALA A 155 -14.83 0.29 -15.86
CA ALA A 155 -14.31 -1.00 -15.43
C ALA A 155 -15.43 -1.98 -15.07
N ARG A 156 -15.27 -3.27 -15.40
CA ARG A 156 -16.13 -4.33 -14.91
C ARG A 156 -15.67 -4.77 -13.52
N VAL A 157 -16.57 -4.72 -12.54
CA VAL A 157 -16.30 -5.26 -11.20
C VAL A 157 -16.76 -6.72 -11.15
N VAL A 158 -15.84 -7.63 -10.82
CA VAL A 158 -16.10 -9.06 -10.71
C VAL A 158 -16.17 -9.44 -9.23
N THR A 159 -17.37 -9.76 -8.76
CA THR A 159 -17.62 -10.14 -7.37
C THR A 159 -17.14 -11.57 -7.10
N VAL A 160 -16.26 -11.73 -6.12
CA VAL A 160 -15.69 -13.02 -5.72
C VAL A 160 -16.41 -13.55 -4.48
N THR A 161 -17.13 -14.67 -4.66
CA THR A 161 -17.94 -15.33 -3.62
C THR A 161 -17.26 -16.55 -2.99
N ALA A 162 -16.09 -16.95 -3.52
CA ALA A 162 -15.31 -18.07 -3.03
C ALA A 162 -14.52 -17.73 -1.75
N GLY A 163 -14.25 -18.75 -0.94
CA GLY A 163 -13.37 -18.64 0.22
C GLY A 163 -13.91 -17.69 1.30
N SER A 164 -13.02 -16.86 1.83
CA SER A 164 -13.34 -15.83 2.82
C SER A 164 -14.03 -14.58 2.24
N ARG A 165 -14.16 -14.49 0.90
CA ARG A 165 -14.85 -13.38 0.21
C ARG A 165 -14.22 -12.01 0.49
N THR A 166 -12.90 -11.98 0.65
CA THR A 166 -12.09 -10.77 0.92
C THR A 166 -10.94 -10.63 -0.10
N LEU A 167 -10.05 -9.66 0.11
CA LEU A 167 -8.87 -9.37 -0.73
C LEU A 167 -8.03 -10.61 -1.10
N LYS A 168 -7.84 -11.56 -0.17
CA LYS A 168 -7.07 -12.80 -0.46
C LYS A 168 -7.70 -13.57 -1.63
N ASP A 169 -9.02 -13.73 -1.61
CA ASP A 169 -9.73 -14.51 -2.64
C ASP A 169 -9.84 -13.73 -3.94
N ALA A 170 -10.01 -12.41 -3.88
CA ALA A 170 -9.92 -11.54 -5.06
C ALA A 170 -8.57 -11.66 -5.77
N MET A 171 -7.47 -11.74 -5.02
CA MET A 171 -6.13 -11.94 -5.59
C MET A 171 -6.01 -13.32 -6.26
N ASN A 172 -6.56 -14.37 -5.64
CA ASN A 172 -6.57 -15.71 -6.24
C ASN A 172 -7.31 -15.76 -7.57
N GLU A 173 -8.48 -15.13 -7.66
CA GLU A 173 -9.24 -15.07 -8.91
C GLU A 173 -8.56 -14.23 -9.99
N ALA A 174 -7.94 -13.10 -9.61
CA ALA A 174 -7.12 -12.31 -10.54
C ALA A 174 -5.93 -13.13 -11.09
N PHE A 175 -5.26 -13.93 -10.26
CA PHE A 175 -4.21 -14.85 -10.73
C PHE A 175 -4.75 -15.91 -11.68
N ARG A 176 -5.92 -16.51 -11.39
CA ARG A 176 -6.55 -17.52 -12.27
C ARG A 176 -6.93 -16.94 -13.63
N ASP A 177 -7.48 -15.73 -13.65
CA ASP A 177 -7.74 -15.02 -14.91
C ASP A 177 -6.43 -14.79 -15.67
N TRP A 178 -5.40 -14.30 -14.99
CA TRP A 178 -4.13 -13.99 -15.65
C TRP A 178 -3.50 -15.22 -16.30
N VAL A 179 -3.54 -16.38 -15.62
CA VAL A 179 -3.08 -17.67 -16.17
C VAL A 179 -3.83 -18.03 -17.45
N THR A 180 -5.11 -17.67 -17.55
CA THR A 180 -5.96 -17.99 -18.71
C THR A 180 -5.76 -16.99 -19.86
N ASN A 181 -5.46 -15.73 -19.54
CA ASN A 181 -5.48 -14.58 -20.46
C ASN A 181 -4.11 -13.89 -20.66
N VAL A 182 -3.02 -14.56 -20.30
CA VAL A 182 -1.62 -14.08 -20.25
C VAL A 182 -1.16 -13.29 -21.50
N ARG A 183 -1.60 -13.71 -22.69
CA ARG A 183 -1.11 -13.12 -23.95
C ARG A 183 -1.52 -11.66 -24.13
N HIS A 184 -2.74 -11.31 -23.73
CA HIS A 184 -3.35 -9.99 -23.98
C HIS A 184 -3.65 -9.20 -22.70
N THR A 185 -3.42 -9.79 -21.53
CA THR A 185 -3.72 -9.16 -20.24
C THR A 185 -2.47 -8.80 -19.45
N HIS A 186 -2.43 -7.59 -18.90
CA HIS A 186 -1.49 -7.20 -17.85
C HIS A 186 -2.18 -7.20 -16.48
N TYR A 187 -1.55 -7.82 -15.49
CA TYR A 187 -2.04 -7.81 -14.10
C TYR A 187 -1.43 -6.64 -13.33
N ILE A 188 -2.25 -5.63 -13.00
CA ILE A 188 -1.84 -4.48 -12.19
C ILE A 188 -2.01 -4.83 -10.71
N ILE A 189 -0.93 -5.33 -10.10
CA ILE A 189 -0.94 -5.68 -8.68
C ILE A 189 -1.01 -4.42 -7.78
N GLY A 190 -1.71 -4.53 -6.65
CA GLY A 190 -2.00 -3.38 -5.78
C GLY A 190 -0.97 -3.04 -4.71
N SER A 191 0.06 -3.86 -4.50
CA SER A 191 1.02 -3.64 -3.42
C SER A 191 2.40 -4.23 -3.72
N VAL A 192 3.38 -3.98 -2.83
CA VAL A 192 4.74 -4.56 -2.89
C VAL A 192 4.78 -6.05 -2.52
N ALA A 193 3.72 -6.77 -2.83
CA ALA A 193 3.60 -8.22 -2.72
C ALA A 193 3.72 -8.85 -4.12
N GLY A 194 3.46 -10.16 -4.24
CA GLY A 194 3.57 -10.85 -5.52
C GLY A 194 4.97 -11.38 -5.80
N ALA A 195 5.07 -12.22 -6.84
CA ALA A 195 6.34 -12.68 -7.39
C ALA A 195 7.17 -11.51 -7.95
N HIS A 196 8.49 -11.69 -8.01
CA HIS A 196 9.34 -10.80 -8.80
C HIS A 196 8.82 -10.68 -10.24
N PRO A 197 8.72 -9.46 -10.82
CA PRO A 197 9.34 -8.20 -10.38
C PRO A 197 8.45 -7.29 -9.55
N TYR A 198 7.22 -7.70 -9.22
CA TYR A 198 6.20 -6.83 -8.62
C TYR A 198 6.65 -6.10 -7.35
N PRO A 199 7.24 -6.75 -6.33
CA PRO A 199 7.67 -6.04 -5.12
C PRO A 199 8.63 -4.88 -5.40
N MET A 200 9.64 -5.11 -6.25
CA MET A 200 10.61 -4.09 -6.65
C MET A 200 9.96 -3.00 -7.48
N MET A 201 9.16 -3.38 -8.48
CA MET A 201 8.54 -2.46 -9.42
C MET A 201 7.56 -1.51 -8.72
N VAL A 202 6.68 -2.05 -7.88
CA VAL A 202 5.69 -1.28 -7.13
C VAL A 202 6.40 -0.33 -6.15
N ARG A 203 7.45 -0.78 -5.45
CA ARG A 203 8.29 0.09 -4.62
C ARG A 203 8.88 1.23 -5.41
N ASP A 204 9.46 0.95 -6.57
CA ASP A 204 10.12 1.96 -7.38
C ASP A 204 9.13 3.05 -7.84
N PHE A 205 7.91 2.66 -8.24
CA PHE A 205 6.83 3.61 -8.55
C PHE A 205 6.34 4.40 -7.32
N GLN A 206 6.28 3.75 -6.15
CA GLN A 206 5.89 4.42 -4.91
C GLN A 206 7.01 5.26 -4.28
N SER A 207 8.28 5.06 -4.67
CA SER A 207 9.45 5.75 -4.09
C SER A 207 9.42 7.27 -4.26
N ILE A 208 8.55 7.79 -5.13
CA ILE A 208 8.31 9.22 -5.27
C ILE A 208 7.84 9.86 -3.96
N ILE A 209 7.10 9.11 -3.12
CA ILE A 209 6.61 9.56 -1.81
C ILE A 209 7.80 9.97 -0.93
N GLY A 210 8.74 9.05 -0.71
CA GLY A 210 9.90 9.31 0.14
C GLY A 210 10.89 10.30 -0.49
N LYS A 211 11.03 10.32 -1.83
CA LYS A 211 11.89 11.30 -2.53
C LYS A 211 11.40 12.72 -2.31
N GLU A 212 10.08 12.92 -2.42
CA GLU A 212 9.46 14.21 -2.13
C GLU A 212 9.55 14.55 -0.65
N ALA A 213 9.21 13.62 0.24
CA ALA A 213 9.26 13.84 1.69
C ALA A 213 10.67 14.23 2.15
N ARG A 214 11.71 13.56 1.64
CA ARG A 214 13.13 13.89 1.91
C ARG A 214 13.49 15.29 1.47
N ARG A 215 13.15 15.68 0.23
CA ARG A 215 13.40 17.03 -0.28
C ARG A 215 12.63 18.09 0.55
N GLN A 216 11.38 17.79 0.89
CA GLN A 216 10.50 18.71 1.59
C GLN A 216 10.92 18.92 3.04
N ILE A 217 11.32 17.86 3.75
CA ILE A 217 11.74 17.96 5.15
C ILE A 217 13.10 18.66 5.28
N LEU A 218 14.06 18.38 4.40
CA LEU A 218 15.32 19.10 4.34
C LEU A 218 15.10 20.61 4.07
N LYS A 219 14.13 20.97 3.22
CA LYS A 219 13.78 22.38 2.99
C LYS A 219 13.15 23.05 4.23
N LYS A 220 12.39 22.31 5.04
CA LYS A 220 11.63 22.87 6.17
C LYS A 220 12.41 22.89 7.49
N GLU A 221 13.28 21.90 7.70
CA GLU A 221 13.94 21.65 8.99
C GLU A 221 15.47 21.56 8.86
N ALA A 222 16.03 21.67 7.65
CA ALA A 222 17.47 21.56 7.36
C ALA A 222 18.13 20.26 7.85
N ARG A 223 17.33 19.24 8.20
CA ARG A 223 17.78 17.91 8.63
C ARG A 223 16.79 16.82 8.25
N LEU A 224 17.25 15.57 8.29
CA LEU A 224 16.40 14.39 8.09
C LEU A 224 15.51 14.15 9.32
N PRO A 225 14.36 13.46 9.17
CA PRO A 225 13.49 13.14 10.29
C PRO A 225 14.11 12.04 11.15
N ASP A 226 13.82 12.08 12.45
CA ASP A 226 14.20 11.03 13.40
C ASP A 226 13.39 9.74 13.17
N VAL A 227 12.12 9.89 12.80
CA VAL A 227 11.18 8.76 12.66
C VAL A 227 10.28 8.92 11.43
N LEU A 228 10.14 7.85 10.65
CA LEU A 228 9.12 7.67 9.62
C LEU A 228 8.07 6.67 10.12
N VAL A 229 6.79 6.99 9.96
CA VAL A 229 5.67 6.11 10.34
C VAL A 229 4.73 5.92 9.17
N ALA A 230 4.36 4.69 8.86
CA ALA A 230 3.40 4.37 7.80
C ALA A 230 2.62 3.09 8.11
N CYS A 231 1.37 3.00 7.65
CA CYS A 231 0.58 1.79 7.82
C CYS A 231 1.03 0.68 6.86
N VAL A 232 0.91 -0.58 7.28
CA VAL A 232 1.37 -1.76 6.54
C VAL A 232 0.23 -2.77 6.45
N GLY A 233 -0.38 -2.85 5.27
CA GLY A 233 -1.12 -4.03 4.81
C GLY A 233 -0.15 -4.85 3.96
N GLY A 234 -0.31 -4.84 2.64
CA GLY A 234 0.74 -5.34 1.74
C GLY A 234 2.03 -4.50 1.71
N GLY A 235 2.00 -3.23 2.16
CA GLY A 235 3.19 -2.40 2.43
C GLY A 235 3.60 -1.32 1.41
N SER A 236 2.88 -1.15 0.29
CA SER A 236 3.34 -0.26 -0.81
C SER A 236 3.55 1.21 -0.42
N ASN A 237 2.63 1.81 0.35
CA ASN A 237 2.80 3.18 0.84
C ASN A 237 4.00 3.32 1.78
N ALA A 238 4.20 2.34 2.68
CA ALA A 238 5.25 2.36 3.67
C ALA A 238 6.61 2.22 2.99
N MET A 239 6.76 1.26 2.08
CA MET A 239 7.98 1.12 1.31
C MET A 239 8.25 2.34 0.42
N GLY A 240 7.22 2.95 -0.15
CA GLY A 240 7.34 4.20 -0.91
C GLY A 240 7.92 5.35 -0.09
N LEU A 241 7.54 5.47 1.19
CA LEU A 241 8.11 6.45 2.12
C LEU A 241 9.51 6.03 2.60
N PHE A 242 9.71 4.76 2.97
CA PHE A 242 10.93 4.24 3.61
C PHE A 242 12.11 4.12 2.66
N TYR A 243 11.88 3.66 1.42
CA TYR A 243 12.95 3.27 0.52
C TYR A 243 13.99 4.38 0.29
N PRO A 244 13.60 5.66 0.07
CA PRO A 244 14.56 6.75 -0.07
C PRO A 244 15.33 7.11 1.20
N PHE A 245 15.01 6.51 2.36
CA PHE A 245 15.69 6.69 3.64
C PHE A 245 16.39 5.41 4.15
N VAL A 246 16.33 4.30 3.40
CA VAL A 246 16.81 2.99 3.87
C VAL A 246 18.30 2.99 4.25
N ARG A 247 19.10 3.90 3.69
CA ARG A 247 20.53 4.05 4.00
C ARG A 247 20.83 5.07 5.10
N ASP A 248 19.84 5.84 5.55
CA ASP A 248 20.01 6.84 6.59
C ASP A 248 19.76 6.20 7.96
N GLU A 249 20.81 5.65 8.59
CA GLU A 249 20.72 4.92 9.87
C GLU A 249 20.13 5.75 11.01
N GLY A 250 20.31 7.08 10.97
CA GLY A 250 19.71 8.00 11.94
C GLY A 250 18.19 8.15 11.84
N THR A 251 17.58 7.74 10.71
CA THR A 251 16.13 7.79 10.50
C THR A 251 15.52 6.41 10.77
N LYS A 252 14.77 6.30 11.87
CA LYS A 252 14.02 5.10 12.24
C LYS A 252 12.79 4.95 11.34
N MET A 253 12.47 3.71 10.95
CA MET A 253 11.32 3.40 10.11
C MET A 253 10.38 2.47 10.85
N ILE A 254 9.12 2.87 11.00
CA ILE A 254 8.12 2.14 11.77
C ILE A 254 6.89 1.85 10.90
N GLY A 255 6.70 0.57 10.60
CA GLY A 255 5.50 0.06 9.94
C GLY A 255 4.41 -0.28 10.97
N VAL A 256 3.16 0.14 10.70
CA VAL A 256 2.04 -0.07 11.61
C VAL A 256 1.02 -1.01 10.97
N GLU A 257 0.90 -2.22 11.51
CA GLU A 257 -0.04 -3.24 11.07
C GLU A 257 -1.35 -3.19 11.87
N ALA A 258 -2.43 -3.74 11.30
CA ALA A 258 -3.72 -3.79 11.95
C ALA A 258 -3.75 -4.91 12.99
N ALA A 259 -3.85 -4.54 14.26
CA ALA A 259 -4.02 -5.49 15.36
C ALA A 259 -5.50 -5.91 15.56
N GLY A 260 -6.44 -5.42 14.75
CA GLY A 260 -7.85 -5.78 14.81
C GLY A 260 -8.44 -5.61 16.22
N HIS A 261 -9.02 -6.69 16.75
CA HIS A 261 -9.55 -6.75 18.12
C HIS A 261 -8.46 -6.86 19.21
N GLY A 262 -7.19 -6.94 18.82
CA GLY A 262 -6.02 -7.05 19.68
C GLY A 262 -5.09 -8.19 19.23
N LEU A 263 -3.79 -8.07 19.48
CA LEU A 263 -2.79 -9.04 19.04
C LEU A 263 -2.95 -10.46 19.63
N ASN A 264 -3.73 -10.63 20.69
CA ASN A 264 -3.95 -11.92 21.35
C ASN A 264 -5.36 -12.49 21.09
N SER A 265 -6.19 -11.81 20.28
CA SER A 265 -7.57 -12.23 20.02
C SER A 265 -7.67 -13.31 18.93
N GLY A 266 -6.62 -13.49 18.13
CA GLY A 266 -6.67 -14.24 16.87
C GLY A 266 -7.38 -13.51 15.72
N ALA A 267 -8.01 -12.37 15.98
CA ALA A 267 -8.69 -11.53 14.99
C ALA A 267 -7.89 -10.25 14.75
N HIS A 268 -6.86 -10.36 13.90
CA HIS A 268 -5.96 -9.28 13.49
C HIS A 268 -5.35 -9.53 12.11
N ALA A 269 -4.69 -8.53 11.54
CA ALA A 269 -3.86 -8.62 10.33
C ALA A 269 -2.40 -8.18 10.58
N ALA A 270 -1.88 -8.46 11.79
CA ALA A 270 -0.53 -8.09 12.22
C ALA A 270 0.54 -9.12 11.78
N THR A 271 0.74 -9.21 10.47
CA THR A 271 1.56 -10.23 9.80
C THR A 271 3.01 -10.29 10.27
N LEU A 272 3.73 -9.18 10.32
CA LEU A 272 5.12 -9.13 10.74
C LEU A 272 5.28 -9.28 12.25
N VAL A 273 4.27 -8.86 13.02
CA VAL A 273 4.28 -8.96 14.50
C VAL A 273 3.99 -10.39 14.98
N LYS A 274 3.07 -11.12 14.33
CA LYS A 274 2.57 -12.42 14.82
C LYS A 274 2.73 -13.59 13.84
N GLY A 275 3.03 -13.32 12.57
CA GLY A 275 3.16 -14.34 11.55
C GLY A 275 4.50 -15.08 11.56
N SER A 276 4.63 -15.98 10.62
CA SER A 276 5.82 -16.80 10.37
C SER A 276 6.18 -16.78 8.89
N LYS A 277 7.38 -17.28 8.54
CA LYS A 277 7.85 -17.33 7.15
C LYS A 277 7.07 -18.38 6.36
N GLY A 278 6.71 -18.04 5.13
CA GLY A 278 6.14 -18.99 4.18
C GLY A 278 5.84 -18.35 2.83
N VAL A 279 5.26 -19.13 1.92
CA VAL A 279 5.01 -18.71 0.54
C VAL A 279 3.54 -18.40 0.37
N LEU A 280 3.23 -17.17 -0.04
CA LEU A 280 1.88 -16.75 -0.37
C LEU A 280 1.89 -15.80 -1.57
N HIS A 281 0.97 -16.04 -2.50
CA HIS A 281 0.75 -15.19 -3.68
C HIS A 281 2.04 -14.87 -4.47
N GLY A 282 2.92 -15.85 -4.65
CA GLY A 282 4.08 -15.73 -5.54
C GLY A 282 5.42 -15.40 -4.88
N ALA A 283 5.48 -15.15 -3.57
CA ALA A 283 6.72 -14.82 -2.89
C ALA A 283 6.86 -15.47 -1.51
N LEU A 284 8.10 -15.77 -1.11
CA LEU A 284 8.46 -16.08 0.27
C LEU A 284 8.48 -14.79 1.10
N SER A 285 7.67 -14.74 2.15
CA SER A 285 7.51 -13.57 3.03
C SER A 285 7.07 -14.01 4.43
N TYR A 286 6.76 -13.06 5.31
CA TYR A 286 5.94 -13.34 6.49
C TYR A 286 4.46 -13.42 6.11
N LEU A 287 3.73 -14.33 6.75
CA LEU A 287 2.28 -14.44 6.67
C LEU A 287 1.67 -15.01 7.97
N LEU A 288 0.37 -14.81 8.13
CA LEU A 288 -0.43 -15.45 9.18
C LEU A 288 -0.87 -16.84 8.70
N GLN A 289 -0.32 -17.88 9.34
CA GLN A 289 -0.61 -19.29 9.06
C GLN A 289 -0.59 -20.12 10.33
N ASP A 290 -1.27 -21.26 10.30
CA ASP A 290 -1.19 -22.25 11.37
C ASP A 290 0.05 -23.15 11.26
N LYS A 291 0.14 -24.14 12.16
CA LYS A 291 1.26 -25.10 12.22
C LYS A 291 1.36 -26.00 10.98
N ASP A 292 0.27 -26.14 10.23
CA ASP A 292 0.15 -26.99 9.04
C ASP A 292 0.31 -26.17 7.75
N GLY A 293 0.63 -24.87 7.88
CA GLY A 293 0.84 -23.94 6.77
C GLY A 293 -0.44 -23.42 6.14
N GLN A 294 -1.61 -23.61 6.76
CA GLN A 294 -2.86 -23.06 6.26
C GLN A 294 -2.98 -21.58 6.60
N ILE A 295 -3.42 -20.79 5.62
CA ILE A 295 -3.57 -19.34 5.77
C ILE A 295 -4.68 -19.03 6.77
N LEU A 296 -4.35 -18.29 7.82
CA LEU A 296 -5.32 -17.89 8.83
C LEU A 296 -6.21 -16.75 8.30
N PRO A 297 -7.50 -16.71 8.69
CA PRO A 297 -8.35 -15.55 8.43
C PRO A 297 -7.82 -14.33 9.20
N THR A 298 -8.04 -13.15 8.63
CA THR A 298 -7.62 -11.88 9.23
C THR A 298 -8.82 -11.05 9.66
N HIS A 299 -8.55 -10.01 10.45
CA HIS A 299 -9.54 -9.01 10.78
C HIS A 299 -8.91 -7.63 10.93
N SER A 300 -9.55 -6.63 10.32
CA SER A 300 -9.36 -5.22 10.63
C SER A 300 -10.62 -4.44 10.28
N ILE A 301 -10.87 -3.35 11.01
CA ILE A 301 -11.85 -2.35 10.61
C ILE A 301 -11.51 -1.68 9.26
N SER A 302 -10.23 -1.73 8.87
CA SER A 302 -9.69 -1.13 7.67
C SER A 302 -9.43 -2.18 6.60
N ALA A 303 -10.31 -2.28 5.60
CA ALA A 303 -10.19 -3.27 4.53
C ALA A 303 -8.83 -3.22 3.78
N GLY A 304 -8.17 -2.06 3.68
CA GLY A 304 -6.85 -1.96 3.04
C GLY A 304 -5.68 -2.53 3.84
N LEU A 305 -5.88 -2.86 5.11
CA LEU A 305 -4.90 -3.53 5.98
C LEU A 305 -5.27 -4.99 6.27
N ASP A 306 -6.46 -5.44 5.88
CA ASP A 306 -6.98 -6.77 6.15
C ASP A 306 -6.40 -7.80 5.16
N TYR A 307 -5.13 -8.14 5.36
CA TYR A 307 -4.38 -9.04 4.49
C TYR A 307 -3.44 -9.93 5.32
N PRO A 308 -3.44 -11.28 5.11
CA PRO A 308 -2.64 -12.20 5.92
C PRO A 308 -1.15 -12.20 5.57
N GLY A 309 -0.74 -11.59 4.46
CA GLY A 309 0.65 -11.54 4.02
C GLY A 309 1.26 -10.14 4.15
N VAL A 310 2.49 -9.99 3.69
CA VAL A 310 3.17 -8.70 3.56
C VAL A 310 4.21 -8.75 2.44
N GLY A 311 4.62 -7.59 1.91
CA GLY A 311 5.67 -7.55 0.90
C GLY A 311 7.03 -8.08 1.38
N PRO A 312 7.77 -8.85 0.57
CA PRO A 312 9.00 -9.52 1.01
C PRO A 312 10.13 -8.57 1.44
N GLU A 313 10.20 -7.37 0.86
CA GLU A 313 11.20 -6.38 1.29
C GLU A 313 10.90 -5.85 2.71
N HIS A 314 9.64 -5.83 3.16
CA HIS A 314 9.33 -5.53 4.56
C HIS A 314 9.82 -6.62 5.51
N SER A 315 9.67 -7.90 5.14
CA SER A 315 10.21 -9.03 5.88
C SER A 315 11.73 -8.96 5.97
N PHE A 316 12.40 -8.62 4.88
CA PHE A 316 13.85 -8.36 4.89
C PHE A 316 14.24 -7.22 5.84
N LEU A 317 13.53 -6.09 5.79
CA LEU A 317 13.80 -4.96 6.69
C LEU A 317 13.51 -5.30 8.16
N LYS A 318 12.58 -6.21 8.45
CA LYS A 318 12.32 -6.73 9.80
C LYS A 318 13.50 -7.57 10.28
N GLU A 319 13.91 -8.59 9.52
CA GLU A 319 14.99 -9.51 9.91
C GLU A 319 16.33 -8.80 10.10
N THR A 320 16.61 -7.81 9.26
CA THR A 320 17.84 -7.01 9.38
C THR A 320 17.77 -5.93 10.48
N GLY A 321 16.62 -5.78 11.15
CA GLY A 321 16.39 -4.75 12.16
C GLY A 321 16.33 -3.32 11.61
N ARG A 322 16.35 -3.14 10.28
CA ARG A 322 16.34 -1.81 9.65
C ARG A 322 14.99 -1.10 9.81
N ALA A 323 13.89 -1.84 9.89
CA ALA A 323 12.56 -1.30 10.19
C ALA A 323 11.90 -2.07 11.33
N MET A 324 11.12 -1.36 12.15
CA MET A 324 10.33 -1.93 13.23
C MET A 324 8.87 -2.02 12.83
N TYR A 325 8.15 -3.03 13.33
CA TYR A 325 6.74 -3.23 13.04
C TYR A 325 5.95 -3.37 14.34
N VAL A 326 4.79 -2.72 14.38
CA VAL A 326 3.93 -2.61 15.57
C VAL A 326 2.48 -2.79 15.19
N GLY A 327 1.65 -3.21 16.15
CA GLY A 327 0.20 -3.35 15.97
C GLY A 327 -0.59 -2.18 16.55
N ILE A 328 -1.64 -1.76 15.84
CA ILE A 328 -2.67 -0.82 16.33
C ILE A 328 -4.05 -1.47 16.20
N SER A 329 -4.79 -1.54 17.30
CA SER A 329 -6.15 -2.10 17.32
C SER A 329 -7.16 -1.18 16.63
N ASP A 330 -8.31 -1.74 16.26
CA ASP A 330 -9.38 -0.96 15.62
C ASP A 330 -9.85 0.20 16.49
N LYS A 331 -9.93 0.00 17.82
CA LYS A 331 -10.26 1.06 18.79
C LYS A 331 -9.20 2.16 18.83
N GLU A 332 -7.93 1.82 18.66
CA GLU A 332 -6.85 2.79 18.57
C GLU A 332 -6.88 3.54 17.23
N ALA A 333 -7.10 2.83 16.12
CA ALA A 333 -7.24 3.44 14.80
C ALA A 333 -8.40 4.44 14.75
N MET A 334 -9.56 4.11 15.33
CA MET A 334 -10.70 5.02 15.46
C MET A 334 -10.36 6.27 16.27
N ARG A 335 -9.58 6.14 17.34
CA ARG A 335 -9.07 7.30 18.09
C ARG A 335 -8.11 8.13 17.24
N GLY A 336 -7.23 7.50 16.45
CA GLY A 336 -6.36 8.18 15.50
C GLY A 336 -7.13 8.93 14.41
N PHE A 337 -8.23 8.35 13.92
CA PHE A 337 -9.13 8.97 12.96
C PHE A 337 -9.75 10.25 13.56
N SER A 338 -10.43 10.13 14.71
CA SER A 338 -11.07 11.28 15.35
C SER A 338 -10.06 12.36 15.74
N LEU A 339 -8.89 11.96 16.25
CA LEU A 339 -7.83 12.89 16.63
C LEU A 339 -7.41 13.77 15.46
N LEU A 340 -7.21 13.20 14.27
CA LEU A 340 -6.79 13.98 13.11
C LEU A 340 -7.90 14.89 12.59
N CYS A 341 -9.15 14.40 12.60
CA CYS A 341 -10.32 15.21 12.26
C CYS A 341 -10.43 16.44 13.18
N GLU A 342 -10.32 16.23 14.50
CA GLU A 342 -10.50 17.28 15.52
C GLU A 342 -9.34 18.27 15.57
N THR A 343 -8.11 17.81 15.34
CA THR A 343 -6.92 18.68 15.48
C THR A 343 -6.56 19.40 14.19
N GLU A 344 -6.72 18.75 13.04
CA GLU A 344 -6.22 19.28 11.76
C GLU A 344 -7.31 19.47 10.71
N GLY A 345 -8.57 19.07 10.98
CA GLY A 345 -9.66 19.15 10.00
C GLY A 345 -9.45 18.23 8.80
N ILE A 346 -8.66 17.16 8.96
CA ILE A 346 -8.34 16.21 7.90
C ILE A 346 -9.03 14.89 8.25
N ILE A 347 -9.86 14.38 7.34
CA ILE A 347 -10.52 13.07 7.46
C ILE A 347 -9.60 12.01 6.84
N PRO A 348 -8.84 11.22 7.63
CA PRO A 348 -7.91 10.24 7.10
C PRO A 348 -8.61 8.97 6.67
N ALA A 349 -8.05 8.21 5.73
CA ALA A 349 -8.44 6.82 5.55
C ALA A 349 -8.18 6.03 6.84
N LEU A 350 -9.02 5.04 7.16
CA LEU A 350 -8.83 4.19 8.35
C LEU A 350 -7.46 3.47 8.33
N GLU A 351 -6.93 3.15 7.16
CA GLU A 351 -5.56 2.64 7.00
C GLU A 351 -4.54 3.63 7.58
N SER A 352 -4.61 4.88 7.16
CA SER A 352 -3.70 5.95 7.61
C SER A 352 -3.91 6.31 9.08
N ALA A 353 -5.15 6.17 9.58
CA ALA A 353 -5.48 6.39 10.98
C ALA A 353 -4.71 5.45 11.92
N HIS A 354 -4.31 4.25 11.45
CA HIS A 354 -3.42 3.37 12.22
C HIS A 354 -2.04 4.03 12.44
N ALA A 355 -1.46 4.60 11.40
CA ALA A 355 -0.18 5.31 11.50
C ALA A 355 -0.29 6.54 12.42
N VAL A 356 -1.38 7.29 12.33
CA VAL A 356 -1.66 8.44 13.22
C VAL A 356 -1.84 8.01 14.68
N ALA A 357 -2.58 6.93 14.92
CA ALA A 357 -2.78 6.39 16.27
C ALA A 357 -1.45 5.96 16.91
N TYR A 358 -0.57 5.33 16.14
CA TYR A 358 0.76 5.00 16.64
C TYR A 358 1.62 6.24 16.87
N ALA A 359 1.59 7.22 15.95
CA ALA A 359 2.27 8.50 16.12
C ALA A 359 1.84 9.19 17.42
N ALA A 360 0.54 9.16 17.76
CA ALA A 360 0.01 9.70 19.01
C ALA A 360 0.54 8.99 20.28
N LYS A 361 0.92 7.70 20.18
CA LYS A 361 1.55 6.96 21.28
C LYS A 361 3.04 7.25 21.42
N LEU A 362 3.72 7.51 20.30
CA LEU A 362 5.17 7.67 20.25
C LEU A 362 5.62 9.12 20.44
N ALA A 363 4.96 10.08 19.77
CA ALA A 363 5.36 11.48 19.78
C ALA A 363 5.51 12.09 21.19
N PRO A 364 4.64 11.82 22.18
CA PRO A 364 4.82 12.33 23.55
C PRO A 364 6.06 11.81 24.27
N LYS A 365 6.65 10.70 23.80
CA LYS A 365 7.87 10.08 24.35
C LYS A 365 9.15 10.58 23.66
N MET A 366 9.00 11.41 22.64
CA MET A 366 10.10 12.01 21.90
C MET A 366 10.30 13.45 22.36
N SER A 367 11.52 13.98 22.22
CA SER A 367 11.78 15.38 22.56
C SER A 367 11.14 16.33 21.54
N LYS A 368 10.85 17.56 21.97
CA LYS A 368 10.14 18.57 21.15
C LYS A 368 10.90 19.02 19.91
N ASP A 369 12.21 18.82 19.87
CA ASP A 369 13.03 19.11 18.70
C ASP A 369 12.95 17.98 17.67
N GLN A 370 12.74 16.72 18.08
CA GLN A 370 12.69 15.58 17.16
C GLN A 370 11.54 15.69 16.17
N ILE A 371 11.75 15.08 14.99
CA ILE A 371 10.88 15.18 13.83
C ILE A 371 10.34 13.80 13.48
N MET A 372 9.01 13.72 13.38
CA MET A 372 8.30 12.55 12.89
C MET A 372 7.60 12.89 11.57
N VAL A 373 7.78 12.05 10.55
CA VAL A 373 6.98 12.09 9.32
C VAL A 373 6.04 10.89 9.29
N VAL A 374 4.73 11.16 9.21
CA VAL A 374 3.67 10.17 9.09
C VAL A 374 3.15 10.17 7.65
N ASN A 375 3.09 8.99 7.03
CA ASN A 375 2.47 8.86 5.71
C ASN A 375 0.94 8.85 5.83
N LEU A 376 0.30 9.90 5.32
CA LEU A 376 -1.16 9.97 5.24
C LEU A 376 -1.59 9.36 3.91
N SER A 377 -1.60 8.03 3.87
CA SER A 377 -1.63 7.22 2.65
C SER A 377 -2.87 7.39 1.76
N GLY A 378 -3.95 7.94 2.30
CA GLY A 378 -5.21 8.19 1.61
C GLY A 378 -6.23 8.93 2.47
N ARG A 379 -7.28 9.45 1.82
CA ARG A 379 -8.40 10.18 2.44
C ARG A 379 -9.56 9.26 2.87
N GLY A 380 -10.29 9.69 3.89
CA GLY A 380 -11.30 8.88 4.59
C GLY A 380 -12.72 8.96 4.06
N ASP A 381 -12.98 9.59 2.91
CA ASP A 381 -14.35 9.69 2.37
C ASP A 381 -15.02 8.31 2.24
N LYS A 382 -14.24 7.29 1.83
CA LYS A 382 -14.72 5.90 1.70
C LYS A 382 -15.09 5.26 3.05
N ASP A 383 -14.59 5.78 4.16
CA ASP A 383 -14.71 5.19 5.48
C ASP A 383 -15.81 5.85 6.33
N VAL A 384 -16.41 6.94 5.85
CA VAL A 384 -17.38 7.74 6.63
C VAL A 384 -18.57 6.90 7.10
N ASP A 385 -19.12 6.02 6.26
CA ASP A 385 -20.23 5.15 6.66
C ASP A 385 -19.83 4.11 7.71
N THR A 386 -18.63 3.53 7.57
CA THR A 386 -18.08 2.61 8.57
C THR A 386 -17.90 3.33 9.90
N VAL A 387 -17.27 4.51 9.88
CA VAL A 387 -17.04 5.35 11.06
C VAL A 387 -18.36 5.77 11.70
N ARG A 388 -19.35 6.18 10.91
CA ARG A 388 -20.68 6.56 11.39
C ARG A 388 -21.34 5.42 12.18
N LYS A 389 -21.34 4.21 11.63
CA LYS A 389 -21.86 3.01 12.31
C LYS A 389 -21.13 2.71 13.61
N VAL A 390 -19.81 2.80 13.61
CA VAL A 390 -18.97 2.52 14.80
C VAL A 390 -19.17 3.55 15.90
N LEU A 391 -19.41 4.81 15.53
CA LEU A 391 -19.73 5.89 16.46
C LEU A 391 -21.21 5.89 16.92
N GLY A 392 -22.04 4.98 16.40
CA GLY A 392 -23.47 4.90 16.73
C GLY A 392 -24.30 6.09 16.23
N LYS A 393 -23.93 6.66 15.08
CA LYS A 393 -24.57 7.84 14.48
C LYS A 393 -25.38 7.53 13.23
#